data_AF-A0A1X6X3T2-F1
#
_entry.id   AF-A0A1X6X3T2-F1
#
_cell.length_a   1.000
_cell.length_b   1.000
_cell.length_c   1.000
_cell.angle_alpha   90.00
_cell.angle_beta   90.00
_cell.angle_gamma   90.00
#
_symmetry.space_group_name_H-M   'P 1'
#
loop_
_entity.id
_entity.type
_entity.pdbx_description
1 polymer ?
#
loop_
_entity_poly.entity_id
_entity_poly.type
_entity_poly.pdbx_seq_one_letter_code
_entity_poly.pdbx_strand_id
1 'polypeptide(L)' 'MPAAGRERGAITPVNLFMHTEIRPDRTISVEDPLSGPGDRVVLRARMDLRIAVAACCVTESRCNSGRSTSLTVIVSG' A
#
# COMPACT_ATOMS: atom_id res chain seq x y z
N MET A 1 -18.87 -12.98 24.06
CA MET A 1 -18.44 -14.04 23.12
C MET A 1 -17.25 -13.51 22.33
N PRO A 2 -16.01 -13.94 22.60
CA PRO A 2 -14.89 -13.57 21.74
C PRO A 2 -15.03 -14.33 20.42
N ALA A 3 -14.99 -13.62 19.29
CA ALA A 3 -14.86 -14.28 17.99
C ALA A 3 -13.52 -15.02 17.98
N ALA A 4 -13.53 -16.33 17.73
CA ALA A 4 -12.33 -17.13 17.58
C ALA A 4 -11.55 -16.60 16.36
N GLY A 5 -10.59 -15.71 16.62
CA GLY A 5 -9.70 -15.15 15.62
C GLY A 5 -8.77 -16.24 15.13
N ARG A 6 -9.05 -16.80 13.96
CA ARG A 6 -8.11 -17.64 13.22
C ARG A 6 -6.80 -16.87 13.07
N GLU A 7 -5.70 -17.45 13.52
CA GLU A 7 -4.36 -16.93 13.27
C GLU A 7 -4.16 -16.86 11.75
N ARG A 8 -4.09 -15.64 11.21
CA ARG A 8 -3.76 -15.40 9.81
C ARG A 8 -2.28 -15.05 9.80
N GLY A 9 -1.47 -15.85 9.10
CA GLY A 9 -0.05 -15.54 8.90
C GLY A 9 0.10 -14.10 8.41
N ALA A 10 1.17 -13.43 8.84
CA ALA A 10 1.43 -12.04 8.50
C ALA A 10 1.35 -11.86 6.98
N ILE A 11 0.38 -11.06 6.53
CA ILE A 11 0.26 -10.69 5.12
C ILE A 11 1.21 -9.52 4.92
N THR A 12 2.28 -9.72 4.15
CA THR A 12 3.15 -8.63 3.73
C THR A 12 2.49 -7.94 2.53
N PRO A 13 2.03 -6.68 2.67
CA PRO A 13 1.41 -5.98 1.55
C PRO A 13 2.45 -5.59 0.50
N VAL A 14 1.99 -5.41 -0.73
CA VAL A 14 2.72 -4.64 -1.73
C VAL A 14 2.30 -3.18 -1.58
N ASN A 15 3.23 -2.33 -1.14
CA ASN A 15 2.96 -0.91 -0.89
C ASN A 15 3.05 -0.12 -2.20
N LEU A 16 1.92 0.02 -2.89
CA LEU A 16 1.84 0.85 -4.10
C LEU A 16 2.05 2.33 -3.75
N PHE A 17 2.77 3.05 -4.61
CA PHE A 17 3.12 4.48 -4.47
C PHE A 17 4.02 4.87 -3.29
N MET A 18 4.35 3.93 -2.39
CA MET A 18 5.29 4.18 -1.31
C MET A 18 6.71 4.37 -1.86
N HIS A 19 7.35 5.48 -1.50
CA HIS A 19 8.73 5.76 -1.87
C HIS A 19 9.67 5.33 -0.73
N THR A 20 10.33 4.19 -0.91
CA THR A 20 11.33 3.67 0.03
C THR A 20 12.70 3.70 -0.62
N GLU A 21 13.68 4.29 0.05
CA GLU A 21 15.06 4.35 -0.40
C GLU A 21 15.92 3.40 0.43
N ILE A 22 16.75 2.59 -0.24
CA ILE A 22 17.81 1.81 0.40
C ILE A 22 19.13 2.54 0.14
N ARG A 23 19.71 3.11 1.19
CA ARG A 23 20.92 3.93 1.09
C ARG A 23 22.17 3.04 0.96
N PRO A 24 23.31 3.56 0.44
CA PRO A 24 24.56 2.79 0.33
C PRO A 24 25.08 2.24 1.66
N ASP A 25 24.77 2.91 2.77
CA ASP A 25 25.11 2.47 4.14
C ASP A 25 24.14 1.40 4.69
N ARG A 26 23.24 0.90 3.84
CA ARG A 26 22.21 -0.12 4.13
C ARG A 26 21.09 0.37 5.06
N THR A 27 21.01 1.66 5.34
CA THR A 27 19.83 2.22 6.01
C THR A 27 18.67 2.28 5.04
N ILE A 28 17.46 2.21 5.58
CA ILE A 28 16.21 2.30 4.82
C ILE A 28 15.47 3.54 5.30
N SER A 29 15.00 4.37 4.37
CA SER A 29 14.14 5.50 4.68
C SER A 29 12.85 5.46 3.86
N VAL A 30 11.80 6.01 4.45
CA VAL A 30 10.55 6.29 3.76
C VAL A 30 10.56 7.76 3.42
N GLU A 31 10.50 8.06 2.13
CA GLU A 31 10.52 9.41 1.60
C GLU A 31 9.13 9.82 1.10
N ASP A 32 8.98 11.08 0.72
CA ASP A 32 7.73 11.55 0.14
C ASP A 32 7.42 10.81 -1.17
N PRO A 33 6.16 10.41 -1.40
CA PRO A 33 5.75 9.74 -2.62
C PRO A 33 6.03 10.61 -3.84
N LEU A 34 6.50 9.97 -4.91
CA LEU A 34 6.74 10.64 -6.20
C LEU A 34 5.48 10.78 -7.05
N SER A 35 4.41 10.07 -6.69
CA SER A 35 3.13 10.06 -7.40
C SER A 35 2.27 11.27 -7.07
N GLY A 36 1.48 11.72 -8.04
CA GLY A 36 0.49 12.78 -7.89
C GLY A 36 -0.96 12.31 -8.11
N PRO A 37 -1.96 13.19 -7.90
CA PRO A 37 -3.36 12.91 -8.20
C PRO A 37 -3.54 12.50 -9.68
N GLY A 38 -4.18 11.35 -9.91
CA GLY A 38 -4.45 10.82 -11.24
C GLY A 38 -3.47 9.74 -11.71
N ASP A 39 -2.33 9.58 -11.03
CA ASP A 39 -1.44 8.44 -11.26
C ASP A 39 -2.13 7.13 -10.93
N ARG A 40 -1.85 6.08 -11.72
CA ARG A 40 -2.49 4.77 -11.58
C ARG A 40 -1.54 3.62 -11.84
N VAL A 41 -1.75 2.52 -11.12
CA VAL A 41 -1.14 1.22 -11.39
C VAL A 41 -2.22 0.30 -11.95
N VAL A 42 -1.95 -0.32 -13.11
CA VAL A 42 -2.87 -1.24 -13.76
C VAL A 42 -2.31 -2.66 -13.65
N LEU A 43 -3.05 -3.55 -13.00
CA LEU A 43 -2.69 -4.95 -12.84
C LEU A 43 -3.62 -5.84 -13.66
N ARG A 44 -3.07 -6.86 -14.32
CA ARG A 44 -3.84 -7.90 -15.02
C ARG A 44 -3.88 -9.16 -14.18
N ALA A 45 -5.09 -9.61 -13.84
CA ALA A 45 -5.28 -10.93 -13.24
C ALA A 45 -4.87 -12.02 -14.26
N ARG A 46 -3.91 -12.86 -13.87
CA ARG A 46 -3.45 -14.02 -14.66
C ARG A 46 -4.13 -15.33 -14.23
N MET A 47 -4.89 -15.27 -13.14
CA MET A 47 -5.66 -16.34 -12.51
C MET A 47 -6.76 -15.71 -11.65
N ASP A 48 -7.63 -16.52 -11.04
CA ASP A 48 -8.62 -16.04 -10.08
C ASP A 48 -7.94 -15.55 -8.79
N LEU A 49 -8.30 -14.35 -8.34
CA LEU A 49 -7.65 -13.67 -7.22
C LEU A 49 -8.66 -13.11 -6.23
N ARG A 50 -8.28 -13.12 -4.95
CA ARG A 50 -8.92 -12.31 -3.89
C ARG A 50 -7.97 -11.18 -3.52
N ILE A 51 -8.41 -9.94 -3.71
CA ILE A 51 -7.60 -8.75 -3.50
C ILE A 51 -8.17 -7.96 -2.34
N ALA A 52 -7.32 -7.57 -1.40
CA ALA A 52 -7.64 -6.58 -0.37
C ALA A 52 -6.79 -5.33 -0.64
N VAL A 53 -7.44 -4.17 -0.62
CA VAL A 53 -6.78 -2.86 -0.80
C VAL A 53 -7.07 -2.03 0.43
N ALA A 54 -6.04 -1.39 0.97
CA ALA A 54 -6.16 -0.45 2.08
C ALA A 54 -5.50 0.88 1.69
N ALA A 55 -6.21 1.98 1.90
CA ALA A 55 -5.59 3.30 1.92
C ALA A 55 -4.83 3.43 3.24
N CYS A 56 -3.50 3.58 3.16
CA CYS A 56 -2.66 3.74 4.35
C CYS A 56 -3.12 4.97 5.14
N CYS A 57 -3.36 4.80 6.44
CA CYS A 57 -3.86 5.87 7.31
C CYS A 57 -2.75 6.72 7.95
N VAL A 58 -1.47 6.32 7.80
CA VAL A 58 -0.34 6.99 8.45
C VAL A 58 -0.21 8.43 7.96
N THR A 59 -0.16 9.37 8.88
CA THR A 59 0.04 10.81 8.61
C THR A 59 1.26 11.38 9.35
N GLU A 60 1.83 10.62 10.28
CA GLU A 60 2.96 11.02 11.12
C GLU A 60 4.31 10.89 10.40
N SER A 61 4.34 10.34 9.18
CA SER A 61 5.55 10.13 8.38
C SER A 61 5.42 10.69 6.96
N ARG A 62 6.53 10.68 6.23
CA ARG A 62 6.60 11.09 4.82
C ARG A 62 5.84 10.16 3.86
N CYS A 63 5.47 8.96 4.31
CA CYS A 63 4.87 7.91 3.47
C CYS A 63 3.70 8.39 2.60
N ASN A 64 2.84 9.26 3.14
CA ASN A 64 1.67 9.81 2.45
C ASN A 64 1.73 11.34 2.37
N SER A 65 2.94 11.93 2.37
CA SER A 65 3.14 13.39 2.45
C SER A 65 2.37 14.05 3.61
N GLY A 66 2.27 13.35 4.74
CA GLY A 66 1.55 13.81 5.93
C GLY A 66 0.02 13.84 5.83
N ARG A 67 -0.59 13.32 4.75
CA ARG A 67 -2.05 13.35 4.57
C ARG A 67 -2.60 12.03 4.04
N SER A 68 -3.63 11.51 4.71
CA SER A 68 -4.39 10.37 4.18
C SER A 68 -5.50 10.85 3.25
N THR A 69 -5.58 10.24 2.07
CA THR A 69 -6.59 10.52 1.04
C THR A 69 -7.26 9.20 0.61
N SER A 70 -8.44 9.30 0.00
CA SER A 70 -9.11 8.13 -0.55
C SER A 70 -8.39 7.60 -1.78
N LEU A 71 -8.48 6.28 -2.00
CA LEU A 71 -8.03 5.60 -3.21
C LEU A 71 -9.23 5.13 -4.02
N THR A 72 -9.11 5.15 -5.34
CA THR A 72 -10.10 4.57 -6.25
C THR A 72 -9.61 3.22 -6.74
N VAL A 73 -10.45 2.19 -6.58
CA VAL A 73 -10.22 0.86 -7.15
C VAL A 73 -11.23 0.62 -8.25
N ILE A 74 -10.75 0.32 -9.46
CA ILE A 74 -11.58 0.00 -10.62
C ILE A 74 -11.32 -1.45 -10.98
N VAL A 75 -12.39 -2.24 -11.07
CA VAL A 75 -12.34 -3.62 -11.55
C VAL A 75 -13.06 -3.67 -12.89
N SER A 76 -12.36 -4.13 -13.92
CA SER A 76 -12.90 -4.30 -15.27
C SER A 76 -12.45 -5.65 -15.85
N GLY A 77 -13.29 -6.24 -16.69
CA GLY A 77 -13.08 -7.52 -17.36
C GLY A 77 -13.54 -7.44 -18.81
#